data_AF-A0A847L3K5-F1
#
_entry.id   AF-A0A847L3K5-F1
#
_cell.length_a   1.000
_cell.length_b   1.000
_cell.length_c   1.000
_cell.angle_alpha   90.00
_cell.angle_beta   90.00
_cell.angle_gamma   90.00
#
_symmetry.space_group_name_H-M   'P 1'
#
loop_
_entity.id
_entity.type
_entity.pdbx_description
1 polymer ?
#
loop_
_entity_poly.entity_id
_entity_poly.type
_entity_poly.pdbx_seq_one_letter_code
_entity_poly.pdbx_strand_id
1 'polypeptide(L)'
;MTMRKIKKQEELREVIKNEKLSKIAFQRLDFTRLEERMMCIAVKNCLFLDCKMTDKLINYLFPNNYIFPRLSVPFSIYPSGLYNKEKLYNGYDYRKPETYLATRDKIVYDYYKKMGGSETRNIKETLARSLHDHSIYDAKHDFLSDYDERKVLAIMGGHKLRRDEKLYLQTAKLSKILTEKGYLMCSGGGPGAMEALHLGAWFAGKTDAELEDAVRIFSPAPIYSHPDWLKTSFQVLEKYPESEFKSLGIPTWLYGHELSTPFATHIAKFFENSLREEGLLAIAKGGVIFSPGSAGTMQEIFMDLAQNHYESYGFASPMIFLCKRYWTEEFPIYPLLKSLIDNGKLNNIDLSIYDENEDVVRHLEEANKQ
;
A
#
# COMPACT_ATOMS: atom_id res chain seq x y z
N MET A 1 -15.72 -11.72 -19.61
CA MET A 1 -15.60 -13.06 -18.99
C MET A 1 -14.31 -13.10 -18.21
N THR A 2 -14.39 -13.30 -16.90
CA THR A 2 -13.25 -13.29 -15.96
C THR A 2 -12.43 -14.58 -16.11
N MET A 3 -11.09 -14.49 -16.15
CA MET A 3 -10.21 -15.66 -16.12
C MET A 3 -10.00 -16.14 -14.68
N ARG A 4 -10.02 -17.46 -14.44
CA ARG A 4 -9.68 -18.03 -13.12
C ARG A 4 -8.17 -17.92 -12.89
N LYS A 5 -7.72 -17.36 -11.77
CA LYS A 5 -6.30 -17.24 -11.41
C LYS A 5 -5.86 -18.46 -10.58
N ILE A 6 -4.70 -19.04 -10.92
CA ILE A 6 -4.05 -20.12 -10.16
C ILE A 6 -2.66 -19.62 -9.75
N LYS A 7 -2.45 -19.48 -8.43
CA LYS A 7 -1.22 -18.92 -7.85
C LYS A 7 -0.47 -19.92 -6.94
N LYS A 8 -1.06 -21.11 -6.68
CA LYS A 8 -0.51 -22.14 -5.78
C LYS A 8 -0.22 -23.45 -6.53
N GLN A 9 0.88 -24.10 -6.16
CA GLN A 9 1.34 -25.33 -6.82
C GLN A 9 0.39 -26.52 -6.54
N GLU A 10 -0.23 -26.55 -5.36
CA GLU A 10 -1.21 -27.57 -4.99
C GLU A 10 -2.46 -27.48 -5.88
N GLU A 11 -2.97 -26.26 -6.10
CA GLU A 11 -4.12 -26.02 -6.95
C GLU A 11 -3.83 -26.39 -8.42
N LEU A 12 -2.61 -26.13 -8.91
CA LEU A 12 -2.19 -26.54 -10.23
C LEU A 12 -2.30 -28.06 -10.43
N ARG A 13 -1.90 -28.85 -9.43
CA ARG A 13 -1.97 -30.33 -9.49
C ARG A 13 -3.40 -30.84 -9.58
N GLU A 14 -4.36 -30.12 -9.01
CA GLU A 14 -5.77 -30.46 -9.11
C GLU A 14 -6.35 -30.04 -10.46
N VAL A 15 -6.05 -28.81 -10.90
CA VAL A 15 -6.57 -28.27 -12.16
C VAL A 15 -6.10 -29.10 -13.35
N ILE A 16 -4.86 -29.56 -13.37
CA ILE A 16 -4.28 -30.32 -14.49
C ILE A 16 -4.84 -31.76 -14.64
N LYS A 17 -5.63 -32.23 -13.67
CA LYS A 17 -6.36 -33.50 -13.81
C LYS A 17 -7.46 -33.41 -14.86
N ASN A 18 -7.98 -32.22 -15.14
CA ASN A 18 -8.95 -32.00 -16.20
C ASN A 18 -8.35 -32.27 -17.59
N GLU A 19 -9.15 -32.79 -18.52
CA GLU A 19 -8.71 -33.09 -19.89
C GLU A 19 -8.61 -31.83 -20.77
N LYS A 20 -9.24 -30.73 -20.34
CA LYS A 20 -9.27 -29.45 -21.06
C LYS A 20 -9.11 -28.30 -20.08
N LEU A 21 -8.21 -27.37 -20.42
CA LEU A 21 -7.96 -26.14 -19.68
C LEU A 21 -8.22 -24.95 -20.59
N SER A 22 -9.07 -24.02 -20.14
CA SER A 22 -9.28 -22.77 -20.88
C SER A 22 -9.65 -21.61 -19.96
N LYS A 23 -9.25 -20.39 -20.34
CA LYS A 23 -9.54 -19.14 -19.59
C LYS A 23 -8.97 -19.17 -18.17
N ILE A 24 -7.76 -19.72 -18.02
CA ILE A 24 -7.04 -19.80 -16.74
C ILE A 24 -5.77 -18.95 -16.83
N ALA A 25 -5.52 -18.14 -15.80
CA ALA A 25 -4.28 -17.42 -15.61
C ALA A 25 -3.40 -18.14 -14.57
N PHE A 26 -2.26 -18.66 -15.00
CA PHE A 26 -1.26 -19.30 -14.16
C PHE A 26 -0.17 -18.28 -13.80
N GLN A 27 0.15 -18.14 -12.52
CA GLN A 27 1.12 -17.14 -12.05
C GLN A 27 2.19 -17.78 -11.14
N ARG A 28 3.47 -17.63 -11.51
CA ARG A 28 4.64 -18.09 -10.73
C ARG A 28 4.64 -19.58 -10.36
N LEU A 29 4.12 -20.43 -11.23
CA LEU A 29 4.06 -21.87 -11.02
C LEU A 29 5.20 -22.61 -11.73
N ASP A 30 5.57 -23.77 -11.21
CA ASP A 30 6.56 -24.66 -11.85
C ASP A 30 5.83 -25.80 -12.58
N PHE A 31 5.95 -25.81 -13.91
CA PHE A 31 5.38 -26.82 -14.80
C PHE A 31 6.39 -27.87 -15.25
N THR A 32 7.67 -27.77 -14.85
CA THR A 32 8.73 -28.66 -15.34
C THR A 32 8.44 -30.14 -15.03
N ARG A 33 7.81 -30.42 -13.89
CA ARG A 33 7.39 -31.79 -13.50
C ARG A 33 6.05 -32.23 -14.08
N LEU A 34 5.37 -31.33 -14.79
CA LEU A 34 4.03 -31.54 -15.35
C LEU A 34 4.01 -31.42 -16.87
N GLU A 35 5.18 -31.33 -17.51
CA GLU A 35 5.32 -31.14 -18.96
C GLU A 35 4.54 -32.20 -19.75
N GLU A 36 4.79 -33.49 -19.47
CA GLU A 36 4.13 -34.58 -20.20
C GLU A 36 2.61 -34.48 -20.10
N ARG A 37 2.09 -34.23 -18.90
CA ARG A 37 0.66 -34.08 -18.69
C ARG A 37 0.10 -32.88 -19.44
N MET A 38 0.77 -31.72 -19.40
CA MET A 38 0.34 -30.51 -20.11
C MET A 38 0.29 -30.73 -21.63
N MET A 39 1.16 -31.58 -22.17
CA MET A 39 1.19 -31.90 -23.60
C MET A 39 0.13 -32.93 -24.01
N CYS A 40 -0.49 -33.64 -23.06
CA CYS A 40 -1.56 -34.61 -23.31
C CYS A 40 -2.98 -34.04 -23.19
N ILE A 41 -3.14 -32.80 -22.73
CA ILE A 41 -4.45 -32.18 -22.50
C ILE A 41 -4.65 -30.96 -23.41
N ALA A 42 -5.90 -30.61 -23.68
CA ALA A 42 -6.19 -29.47 -24.54
C ALA A 42 -6.08 -28.16 -23.72
N VAL A 43 -5.06 -27.33 -23.98
CA VAL A 43 -4.85 -26.05 -23.27
C VAL A 43 -5.00 -24.90 -24.26
N LYS A 44 -6.04 -24.06 -24.09
CA LYS A 44 -6.32 -22.94 -24.99
C LYS A 44 -6.79 -21.70 -24.24
N ASN A 45 -6.43 -20.51 -24.71
CA ASN A 45 -6.82 -19.22 -24.12
C ASN A 45 -6.43 -19.11 -22.63
N CYS A 46 -5.31 -19.73 -22.25
CA CYS A 46 -4.71 -19.58 -20.93
C CYS A 46 -3.60 -18.52 -20.96
N LEU A 47 -3.33 -17.93 -19.80
CA LEU A 47 -2.31 -16.90 -19.59
C LEU A 47 -1.24 -17.47 -18.65
N PHE A 48 0.03 -17.36 -19.02
CA PHE A 48 1.16 -17.86 -18.24
C PHE A 48 2.07 -16.69 -17.85
N LEU A 49 2.02 -16.31 -16.57
CA LEU A 49 2.78 -15.22 -15.98
C LEU A 49 3.91 -15.79 -15.10
N ASP A 50 5.16 -15.48 -15.43
CA ASP A 50 6.33 -15.93 -14.68
C ASP A 50 6.43 -17.44 -14.42
N CYS A 51 5.81 -18.27 -15.26
CA CYS A 51 5.78 -19.71 -15.04
C CYS A 51 7.09 -20.35 -15.48
N LYS A 52 7.61 -21.29 -14.67
CA LYS A 52 8.81 -22.05 -15.03
C LYS A 52 8.40 -23.22 -15.91
N MET A 53 8.87 -23.20 -17.15
CA MET A 53 8.57 -24.18 -18.19
C MET A 53 9.85 -24.49 -18.97
N THR A 54 9.91 -25.65 -19.61
CA THR A 54 10.95 -25.96 -20.59
C THR A 54 10.63 -25.27 -21.92
N ASP A 55 11.62 -25.10 -22.79
CA ASP A 55 11.41 -24.52 -24.13
C ASP A 55 10.43 -25.36 -24.96
N LYS A 56 10.49 -26.69 -24.80
CA LYS A 56 9.56 -27.62 -25.43
C LYS A 56 8.11 -27.35 -25.03
N LEU A 57 7.86 -27.17 -23.73
CA LEU A 57 6.52 -26.86 -23.23
C LEU A 57 6.04 -25.48 -23.67
N ILE A 58 6.93 -24.47 -23.65
CA ILE A 58 6.63 -23.12 -24.12
C ILE A 58 6.19 -23.16 -25.59
N ASN A 59 6.98 -23.79 -26.45
CA ASN A 59 6.69 -23.90 -27.88
C ASN A 59 5.39 -24.65 -28.16
N TYR A 60 5.08 -25.68 -27.36
CA TYR A 60 3.82 -26.42 -27.46
C TYR A 60 2.60 -25.56 -27.08
N LEU A 61 2.69 -24.77 -26.01
CA LEU A 61 1.58 -23.98 -25.49
C LEU A 61 1.36 -22.66 -26.26
N PHE A 62 2.42 -22.05 -26.79
CA PHE A 62 2.42 -20.72 -27.39
C PHE A 62 1.36 -20.50 -28.49
N PRO A 63 1.10 -21.43 -29.43
CA PRO A 63 0.16 -21.19 -30.53
C PRO A 63 -1.30 -20.96 -30.09
N ASN A 64 -1.69 -21.43 -28.90
CA ASN A 64 -3.07 -21.36 -28.42
C ASN A 64 -3.22 -20.57 -27.11
N ASN A 65 -2.13 -20.01 -26.58
CA ASN A 65 -2.10 -19.43 -25.24
C ASN A 65 -1.22 -18.18 -25.21
N TYR A 66 -1.35 -17.40 -24.15
CA TYR A 66 -0.57 -16.19 -23.93
C TYR A 66 0.55 -16.49 -22.93
N ILE A 67 1.79 -16.53 -23.40
CA ILE A 67 2.97 -16.73 -22.56
C ILE A 67 3.71 -15.42 -22.43
N PHE A 68 3.80 -14.91 -21.20
CA PHE A 68 4.43 -13.62 -20.92
C PHE A 68 5.94 -13.79 -20.67
N PRO A 69 6.77 -12.85 -21.16
CA PRO A 69 8.22 -12.95 -21.06
C PRO A 69 8.72 -12.73 -19.63
N ARG A 70 9.89 -13.31 -19.34
CA ARG A 70 10.72 -12.92 -18.20
C ARG A 70 11.73 -11.89 -18.65
N LEU A 71 11.66 -10.69 -18.09
CA LEU A 71 12.63 -9.63 -18.33
C LEU A 71 13.71 -9.69 -17.25
N SER A 72 14.99 -9.58 -17.66
CA SER A 72 16.11 -9.56 -16.71
C SER A 72 16.18 -8.23 -15.98
N VAL A 73 15.53 -8.15 -14.82
CA VAL A 73 15.48 -7.01 -13.88
C VAL A 73 15.59 -7.53 -12.44
N PRO A 74 16.00 -6.73 -11.44
CA PRO A 74 16.21 -7.20 -10.07
C PRO A 74 14.93 -7.29 -9.21
N PHE A 75 13.76 -7.11 -9.81
CA PHE A 75 12.46 -7.23 -9.16
C PHE A 75 11.59 -8.26 -9.88
N SER A 76 10.61 -8.80 -9.17
CA SER A 76 9.62 -9.70 -9.75
C SER A 76 8.67 -8.90 -10.64
N ILE A 77 8.59 -9.16 -11.94
CA ILE A 77 7.61 -8.48 -12.82
C ILE A 77 6.16 -8.97 -12.64
N TYR A 78 5.96 -10.11 -11.97
CA TYR A 78 4.63 -10.65 -11.67
C TYR A 78 4.50 -11.08 -10.20
N PRO A 79 4.66 -10.17 -9.22
CA PRO A 79 4.48 -10.50 -7.80
C PRO A 79 3.14 -11.21 -7.57
N SER A 80 3.15 -12.32 -6.84
CA SER A 80 1.95 -13.12 -6.56
C SER A 80 1.03 -12.52 -5.49
N GLY A 81 1.45 -11.41 -4.88
CA GLY A 81 0.73 -10.70 -3.84
C GLY A 81 1.51 -9.47 -3.38
N LEU A 82 0.94 -8.74 -2.43
CA LEU A 82 1.54 -7.54 -1.87
C LEU A 82 2.85 -7.83 -1.13
N TYR A 83 3.69 -6.80 -1.01
CA TYR A 83 4.91 -6.84 -0.21
C TYR A 83 4.59 -6.70 1.28
N ASN A 84 5.59 -6.95 2.12
CA ASN A 84 5.60 -6.72 3.56
C ASN A 84 7.06 -6.51 4.02
N LYS A 85 7.30 -6.33 5.32
CA LYS A 85 8.66 -6.11 5.85
C LYS A 85 9.62 -7.25 5.50
N GLU A 86 9.18 -8.51 5.58
CA GLU A 86 10.03 -9.68 5.29
C GLU A 86 10.45 -9.72 3.82
N LYS A 87 9.57 -9.26 2.91
CA LYS A 87 9.86 -9.22 1.48
C LYS A 87 10.69 -8.00 1.07
N LEU A 88 10.49 -6.83 1.65
CA LEU A 88 11.22 -5.61 1.27
C LEU A 88 12.57 -5.51 1.98
N TYR A 89 12.57 -5.75 3.29
CA TYR A 89 13.74 -5.71 4.16
C TYR A 89 14.33 -7.11 4.41
N ASN A 90 14.26 -7.99 3.39
CA ASN A 90 14.74 -9.36 3.51
C ASN A 90 16.21 -9.40 3.95
N GLY A 91 16.49 -10.08 5.07
CA GLY A 91 17.85 -10.21 5.59
C GLY A 91 18.42 -8.94 6.26
N TYR A 92 17.60 -7.92 6.52
CA TYR A 92 18.01 -6.77 7.32
C TYR A 92 18.20 -7.17 8.79
N ASP A 93 19.38 -6.91 9.34
CA ASP A 93 19.70 -7.01 10.76
C ASP A 93 19.94 -5.60 11.31
N TYR A 94 19.06 -5.14 12.19
CA TYR A 94 19.14 -3.78 12.75
C TYR A 94 20.39 -3.56 13.62
N ARG A 95 21.07 -4.65 14.06
CA ARG A 95 22.35 -4.60 14.78
C ARG A 95 23.54 -4.40 13.83
N LYS A 96 23.33 -4.63 12.53
CA LYS A 96 24.29 -4.45 11.43
C LYS A 96 23.64 -3.61 10.32
N PRO A 97 23.47 -2.29 10.51
CA PRO A 97 22.70 -1.43 9.61
C PRO A 97 23.13 -1.50 8.13
N GLU A 98 24.38 -1.84 7.85
CA GLU A 98 24.92 -2.06 6.51
C GLU A 98 24.21 -3.17 5.73
N THR A 99 23.59 -4.13 6.43
CA THR A 99 22.77 -5.19 5.81
C THR A 99 21.59 -4.63 5.02
N TYR A 100 21.16 -3.39 5.31
CA TYR A 100 20.13 -2.69 4.52
C TYR A 100 20.49 -2.63 3.03
N LEU A 101 21.77 -2.48 2.70
CA LEU A 101 22.26 -2.38 1.32
C LEU A 101 21.98 -3.63 0.49
N ALA A 102 21.81 -4.79 1.14
CA ALA A 102 21.51 -6.06 0.48
C ALA A 102 20.01 -6.38 0.43
N THR A 103 19.15 -5.52 0.98
CA THR A 103 17.70 -5.72 0.96
C THR A 103 17.13 -5.53 -0.44
N ARG A 104 16.03 -6.23 -0.73
CA ARG A 104 15.31 -6.09 -2.00
C ARG A 104 14.93 -4.64 -2.25
N ASP A 105 14.44 -3.94 -1.23
CA ASP A 105 13.99 -2.57 -1.40
C ASP A 105 15.13 -1.67 -1.88
N LYS A 106 16.31 -1.78 -1.25
CA LYS A 106 17.48 -0.99 -1.61
C LYS A 106 18.04 -1.35 -2.98
N ILE A 107 18.13 -2.65 -3.29
CA ILE A 107 18.59 -3.14 -4.60
C ILE A 107 17.70 -2.60 -5.73
N VAL A 108 16.37 -2.66 -5.56
CA VAL A 108 15.42 -2.19 -6.57
C VAL A 108 15.45 -0.66 -6.69
N TYR A 109 15.57 0.07 -5.57
CA TYR A 109 15.71 1.51 -5.61
C TYR A 109 16.99 1.98 -6.32
N ASP A 110 18.13 1.36 -6.01
CA ASP A 110 19.41 1.67 -6.68
C ASP A 110 19.35 1.37 -8.18
N TYR A 111 18.71 0.26 -8.54
CA TYR A 111 18.45 -0.07 -9.94
C TYR A 111 17.55 0.97 -10.61
N TYR A 112 16.46 1.37 -9.96
CA TYR A 112 15.54 2.39 -10.44
C TYR A 112 16.27 3.69 -10.76
N LYS A 113 17.12 4.16 -9.84
CA LYS A 113 17.96 5.35 -10.02
C LYS A 113 18.97 5.18 -11.15
N LYS A 114 19.69 4.04 -11.20
CA LYS A 114 20.66 3.72 -12.24
C LYS A 114 20.04 3.73 -13.64
N MET A 115 18.79 3.29 -13.77
CA MET A 115 18.08 3.23 -15.05
C MET A 115 17.43 4.57 -15.45
N GLY A 116 17.71 5.68 -14.76
CA GLY A 116 17.18 7.01 -15.09
C GLY A 116 15.96 7.46 -14.29
N GLY A 117 15.61 6.74 -13.21
CA GLY A 117 14.48 7.11 -12.36
C GLY A 117 13.15 7.16 -13.12
N SER A 118 12.36 8.21 -12.86
CA SER A 118 11.03 8.45 -13.47
C SER A 118 11.11 8.85 -14.93
N GLU A 119 12.27 9.34 -15.38
CA GLU A 119 12.45 9.85 -16.74
C GLU A 119 13.04 8.79 -17.69
N THR A 120 13.14 7.54 -17.24
CA THR A 120 13.69 6.47 -18.06
C THR A 120 12.89 6.31 -19.35
N ARG A 121 13.60 6.22 -20.48
CA ARG A 121 13.02 5.91 -21.79
C ARG A 121 13.42 4.52 -22.28
N ASN A 122 14.06 3.73 -21.43
CA ASN A 122 14.44 2.37 -21.79
C ASN A 122 13.17 1.49 -21.83
N ILE A 123 12.80 1.07 -23.04
CA ILE A 123 11.55 0.33 -23.31
C ILE A 123 11.43 -0.98 -22.53
N LYS A 124 12.55 -1.69 -22.34
CA LYS A 124 12.57 -2.92 -21.55
C LYS A 124 12.21 -2.62 -20.10
N GLU A 125 12.71 -1.50 -19.59
CA GLU A 125 12.50 -1.11 -18.20
C GLU A 125 11.14 -0.50 -17.92
N THR A 126 10.64 0.35 -18.80
CA THR A 126 9.28 0.86 -18.69
C THR A 126 8.28 -0.30 -18.76
N LEU A 127 8.45 -1.23 -19.70
CA LEU A 127 7.59 -2.42 -19.80
C LEU A 127 7.67 -3.31 -18.54
N ALA A 128 8.87 -3.58 -18.03
CA ALA A 128 9.04 -4.38 -16.81
C ALA A 128 8.35 -3.74 -15.60
N ARG A 129 8.47 -2.42 -15.43
CA ARG A 129 7.84 -1.66 -14.35
C ARG A 129 6.32 -1.63 -14.50
N SER A 130 5.79 -1.43 -15.71
CA SER A 130 4.34 -1.46 -15.96
C SER A 130 3.73 -2.83 -15.68
N LEU A 131 4.43 -3.93 -16.02
CA LEU A 131 3.97 -5.29 -15.72
C LEU A 131 3.99 -5.57 -14.21
N HIS A 132 5.05 -5.11 -13.52
CA HIS A 132 5.12 -5.16 -12.06
C HIS A 132 3.95 -4.40 -11.42
N ASP A 133 3.75 -3.15 -11.82
CA ASP A 133 2.73 -2.27 -11.24
C ASP A 133 1.33 -2.78 -11.53
N HIS A 134 1.07 -3.32 -12.72
CA HIS A 134 -0.19 -4.02 -13.02
C HIS A 134 -0.43 -5.18 -12.06
N SER A 135 0.59 -5.99 -11.79
CA SER A 135 0.47 -7.14 -10.88
C SER A 135 0.27 -6.71 -9.41
N ILE A 136 0.91 -5.62 -8.97
CA ILE A 136 0.67 -5.05 -7.63
C ILE A 136 -0.73 -4.44 -7.54
N TYR A 137 -1.19 -3.77 -8.59
CA TYR A 137 -2.55 -3.23 -8.66
C TYR A 137 -3.60 -4.35 -8.54
N ASP A 138 -3.42 -5.44 -9.30
CA ASP A 138 -4.28 -6.63 -9.21
C ASP A 138 -4.26 -7.25 -7.81
N ALA A 139 -3.07 -7.43 -7.22
CA ALA A 139 -2.93 -7.94 -5.87
C ALA A 139 -3.54 -7.02 -4.79
N LYS A 140 -3.50 -5.70 -5.00
CA LYS A 140 -4.16 -4.72 -4.13
C LYS A 140 -5.68 -4.89 -4.19
N HIS A 141 -6.23 -5.06 -5.39
CA HIS A 141 -7.66 -5.29 -5.56
C HIS A 141 -8.12 -6.61 -4.93
N ASP A 142 -7.38 -7.70 -5.17
CA ASP A 142 -7.62 -8.99 -4.51
C ASP A 142 -7.55 -8.87 -2.96
N PHE A 143 -6.69 -8.00 -2.42
CA PHE A 143 -6.59 -7.77 -0.97
C PHE A 143 -7.79 -6.95 -0.43
N LEU A 144 -8.22 -5.93 -1.16
CA LEU A 144 -9.31 -5.05 -0.75
C LEU A 144 -10.69 -5.71 -0.87
N SER A 145 -10.84 -6.75 -1.71
CA SER A 145 -12.14 -7.44 -1.86
C SER A 145 -12.62 -8.14 -0.58
N ASP A 146 -11.73 -8.35 0.39
CA ASP A 146 -12.08 -8.91 1.70
C ASP A 146 -12.69 -7.86 2.67
N TYR A 147 -12.72 -6.59 2.27
CA TYR A 147 -13.16 -5.47 3.08
C TYR A 147 -14.40 -4.79 2.50
N ASP A 148 -15.28 -4.33 3.39
CA ASP A 148 -16.28 -3.33 3.03
C ASP A 148 -15.57 -2.04 2.64
N GLU A 149 -15.88 -1.50 1.46
CA GLU A 149 -15.27 -0.27 0.95
C GLU A 149 -15.48 0.93 1.88
N ARG A 150 -16.60 0.98 2.62
CA ARG A 150 -16.89 2.00 3.64
C ARG A 150 -16.09 1.85 4.93
N LYS A 151 -15.38 0.73 5.07
CA LYS A 151 -14.45 0.49 6.17
C LYS A 151 -12.98 0.66 5.77
N VAL A 152 -12.70 1.19 4.59
CA VAL A 152 -11.33 1.52 4.16
C VAL A 152 -11.08 3.00 4.43
N LEU A 153 -10.20 3.31 5.38
CA LEU A 153 -9.84 4.67 5.77
C LEU A 153 -8.40 4.99 5.37
N ALA A 154 -8.12 6.27 5.09
CA ALA A 154 -6.76 6.74 4.93
C ALA A 154 -6.40 7.85 5.91
N ILE A 155 -5.15 7.85 6.38
CA ILE A 155 -4.54 9.04 7.01
C ILE A 155 -3.47 9.59 6.06
N MET A 156 -3.67 10.84 5.68
CA MET A 156 -2.72 11.66 4.93
C MET A 156 -1.97 12.58 5.88
N GLY A 157 -0.72 12.88 5.59
CA GLY A 157 0.05 13.82 6.41
C GLY A 157 1.54 13.85 6.09
N GLY A 158 2.23 14.82 6.68
CA GLY A 158 3.63 15.07 6.36
C GLY A 158 4.58 13.95 6.79
N HIS A 159 5.49 13.56 5.90
CA HIS A 159 6.61 12.66 6.19
C HIS A 159 7.58 13.22 7.25
N LYS A 160 7.47 14.52 7.57
CA LYS A 160 8.32 15.25 8.52
C LYS A 160 7.83 15.20 9.96
N LEU A 161 6.61 14.71 10.22
CA LEU A 161 6.09 14.56 11.57
C LEU A 161 7.07 13.69 12.37
N ARG A 162 7.60 14.23 13.47
CA ARG A 162 8.60 13.52 14.27
C ARG A 162 7.91 12.51 15.17
N ARG A 163 8.59 11.39 15.44
CA ARG A 163 8.07 10.32 16.29
C ARG A 163 7.90 10.71 17.75
N ASP A 164 8.56 11.78 18.21
CA ASP A 164 8.47 12.30 19.58
C ASP A 164 7.42 13.42 19.76
N GLU A 165 6.72 13.80 18.69
CA GLU A 165 5.64 14.80 18.76
C GLU A 165 4.33 14.18 19.26
N LYS A 166 3.53 14.96 20.00
CA LYS A 166 2.22 14.54 20.50
C LYS A 166 1.29 14.07 19.38
N LEU A 167 1.31 14.77 18.25
CA LEU A 167 0.50 14.44 17.08
C LEU A 167 0.83 13.06 16.49
N TYR A 168 2.09 12.61 16.59
CA TYR A 168 2.47 11.26 16.15
C TYR A 168 1.78 10.20 17.02
N LEU A 169 1.86 10.33 18.34
CA LEU A 169 1.20 9.40 19.26
C LEU A 169 -0.33 9.47 19.12
N GLN A 170 -0.90 10.67 18.96
CA GLN A 170 -2.32 10.85 18.71
C GLN A 170 -2.77 10.12 17.44
N THR A 171 -2.04 10.28 16.34
CA THR A 171 -2.31 9.60 15.07
C THR A 171 -2.24 8.08 15.22
N ALA A 172 -1.25 7.58 15.96
CA ALA A 172 -1.14 6.15 16.24
C ALA A 172 -2.31 5.63 17.09
N LYS A 173 -2.71 6.36 18.14
CA LYS A 173 -3.87 6.01 18.97
C LYS A 173 -5.17 6.01 18.17
N LEU A 174 -5.37 7.00 17.29
CA LEU A 174 -6.53 7.06 16.42
C LEU A 174 -6.61 5.84 15.50
N SER A 175 -5.50 5.53 14.82
CA SER A 175 -5.41 4.37 13.93
C SER A 175 -5.63 3.05 14.67
N LYS A 176 -5.11 2.92 15.90
CA LYS A 176 -5.35 1.77 16.79
C LYS A 176 -6.85 1.59 17.06
N ILE A 177 -7.54 2.63 17.51
CA ILE A 177 -8.97 2.60 17.83
C ILE A 177 -9.81 2.23 16.59
N LEU A 178 -9.51 2.83 15.43
CA LEU A 178 -10.22 2.56 14.19
C LEU A 178 -9.98 1.12 13.72
N THR A 179 -8.75 0.62 13.81
CA THR A 179 -8.42 -0.77 13.48
C THR A 179 -9.18 -1.76 14.38
N GLU A 180 -9.27 -1.48 15.68
CA GLU A 180 -10.04 -2.28 16.65
C GLU A 180 -11.55 -2.28 16.36
N LYS A 181 -12.05 -1.24 15.68
CA LYS A 181 -13.45 -1.15 15.19
C LYS A 181 -13.68 -1.82 13.84
N GLY A 182 -12.65 -2.46 13.29
CA GLY A 182 -12.71 -3.22 12.04
C GLY A 182 -12.51 -2.39 10.78
N TYR A 183 -11.96 -1.17 10.90
CA TYR A 183 -11.53 -0.40 9.74
C TYR A 183 -10.18 -0.88 9.22
N LEU A 184 -10.02 -0.92 7.90
CA LEU A 184 -8.73 -1.09 7.26
C LEU A 184 -8.04 0.27 7.14
N MET A 185 -6.89 0.39 7.79
CA MET A 185 -6.10 1.62 7.76
C MET A 185 -5.11 1.60 6.59
N CYS A 186 -5.20 2.65 5.75
CA CYS A 186 -4.38 2.84 4.55
C CYS A 186 -3.54 4.11 4.62
N SER A 187 -2.35 4.12 4.04
CA SER A 187 -1.57 5.35 3.86
C SER A 187 -0.59 5.23 2.70
N GLY A 188 0.14 6.32 2.40
CA GLY A 188 1.25 6.29 1.45
C GLY A 188 2.44 5.44 1.90
N GLY A 189 2.43 4.90 3.13
CA GLY A 189 3.40 3.93 3.63
C GLY A 189 4.79 4.50 3.95
N GLY A 190 4.97 5.82 3.96
CA GLY A 190 6.22 6.49 4.32
C GLY A 190 6.36 6.77 5.83
N PRO A 191 7.33 7.61 6.24
CA PRO A 191 7.52 8.02 7.62
C PRO A 191 6.48 9.06 8.09
N GLY A 192 6.57 9.50 9.34
CA GLY A 192 5.70 10.55 9.90
C GLY A 192 4.28 10.07 10.16
N ALA A 193 3.27 10.85 9.74
CA ALA A 193 1.86 10.51 9.99
C ALA A 193 1.45 9.16 9.36
N MET A 194 1.99 8.86 8.17
CA MET A 194 1.80 7.58 7.49
C MET A 194 2.33 6.41 8.32
N GLU A 195 3.51 6.56 8.91
CA GLU A 195 4.07 5.54 9.81
C GLU A 195 3.24 5.41 11.09
N ALA A 196 2.85 6.53 11.71
CA ALA A 196 2.04 6.53 12.93
C ALA A 196 0.74 5.75 12.73
N LEU A 197 0.08 5.90 11.57
CA LEU A 197 -1.07 5.08 11.20
C LEU A 197 -0.74 3.58 11.26
N HIS A 198 0.35 3.16 10.61
CA HIS A 198 0.69 1.74 10.55
C HIS A 198 1.14 1.18 11.90
N LEU A 199 1.84 1.99 12.71
CA LEU A 199 2.15 1.64 14.09
C LEU A 199 0.87 1.43 14.90
N GLY A 200 -0.09 2.35 14.81
CA GLY A 200 -1.37 2.23 15.49
C GLY A 200 -2.11 0.94 15.13
N ALA A 201 -2.19 0.63 13.84
CA ALA A 201 -2.81 -0.61 13.36
C ALA A 201 -2.07 -1.87 13.84
N TRP A 202 -0.74 -1.84 13.91
CA TRP A 202 0.08 -2.94 14.45
C TRP A 202 -0.14 -3.19 15.95
N PHE A 203 -0.48 -2.12 16.69
CA PHE A 203 -0.77 -2.14 18.12
C PHE A 203 -2.25 -2.29 18.45
N ALA A 204 -3.13 -2.45 17.47
CA ALA A 204 -4.51 -2.84 17.72
C ALA A 204 -4.57 -4.15 18.50
N GLY A 205 -5.44 -4.20 19.52
CA GLY A 205 -5.54 -5.30 20.47
C GLY A 205 -4.48 -5.29 21.59
N LYS A 206 -3.51 -4.39 21.55
CA LYS A 206 -2.51 -4.17 22.62
C LYS A 206 -2.93 -3.01 23.53
N THR A 207 -2.26 -2.86 24.67
CA THR A 207 -2.52 -1.76 25.61
C THR A 207 -1.92 -0.44 25.12
N ASP A 208 -2.51 0.67 25.55
CA ASP A 208 -1.95 2.01 25.25
C ASP A 208 -0.54 2.20 25.83
N ALA A 209 -0.26 1.57 26.98
CA ALA A 209 1.06 1.59 27.60
C ALA A 209 2.14 0.93 26.71
N GLU A 210 1.79 -0.14 25.99
CA GLU A 210 2.68 -0.79 25.02
C GLU A 210 2.91 0.06 23.78
N LEU A 211 1.88 0.75 23.29
CA LEU A 211 2.04 1.70 22.18
C LEU A 211 2.93 2.89 22.58
N GLU A 212 2.71 3.46 23.76
CA GLU A 212 3.55 4.54 24.30
C GLU A 212 4.99 4.07 24.52
N ASP A 213 5.18 2.81 24.90
CA ASP A 213 6.49 2.18 24.99
C ASP A 213 7.20 2.08 23.64
N ALA A 214 6.49 1.66 22.59
CA ALA A 214 7.02 1.65 21.24
C ALA A 214 7.46 3.04 20.78
N VAL A 215 6.65 4.07 21.07
CA VAL A 215 7.00 5.47 20.76
C VAL A 215 8.24 5.93 21.54
N ARG A 216 8.42 5.52 22.81
CA ARG A 216 9.64 5.79 23.58
C ARG A 216 10.88 5.14 22.98
N ILE A 217 10.76 3.93 22.40
CA ILE A 217 11.89 3.26 21.71
C ILE A 217 12.40 4.09 20.53
N PHE A 218 11.53 4.90 19.90
CA PHE A 218 11.91 5.77 18.79
C PHE A 218 12.65 7.04 19.17
N SER A 219 12.61 7.47 20.45
CA SER A 219 13.14 8.76 20.89
C SER A 219 14.60 9.05 20.47
N PRO A 220 15.52 8.06 20.37
CA PRO A 220 16.87 8.31 19.87
C PRO A 220 16.96 8.68 18.38
N ALA A 221 15.94 8.36 17.58
CA ALA A 221 15.90 8.60 16.13
C ALA A 221 14.51 9.12 15.69
N PRO A 222 14.10 10.32 16.13
CA PRO A 222 12.73 10.80 15.98
C PRO A 222 12.40 11.32 14.58
N ILE A 223 13.42 11.60 13.75
CA ILE A 223 13.28 12.07 12.36
C ILE A 223 13.68 10.97 11.38
N TYR A 224 13.01 10.91 10.23
CA TYR A 224 13.24 9.87 9.23
C TYR A 224 14.63 9.90 8.59
N SER A 225 15.26 11.07 8.53
CA SER A 225 16.61 11.23 8.00
C SER A 225 17.69 10.74 8.97
N HIS A 226 17.32 10.36 10.19
CA HIS A 226 18.26 9.81 11.17
C HIS A 226 18.70 8.40 10.75
N PRO A 227 20.01 8.07 10.75
CA PRO A 227 20.51 6.75 10.33
C PRO A 227 19.86 5.57 11.08
N ASP A 228 19.57 5.77 12.36
CA ASP A 228 18.95 4.76 13.25
C ASP A 228 17.40 4.73 13.17
N TRP A 229 16.77 5.48 12.26
CA TRP A 229 15.30 5.51 12.14
C TRP A 229 14.73 4.11 11.87
N LEU A 230 15.30 3.38 10.90
CA LEU A 230 14.86 2.03 10.56
C LEU A 230 15.19 1.03 11.69
N LYS A 231 16.37 1.19 12.29
CA LYS A 231 16.83 0.36 13.41
C LYS A 231 15.85 0.37 14.57
N THR A 232 15.40 1.55 14.98
CA THR A 232 14.43 1.70 16.08
C THR A 232 13.07 1.09 15.74
N SER A 233 12.63 1.12 14.48
CA SER A 233 11.44 0.37 14.04
C SER A 233 11.60 -1.14 14.24
N PHE A 234 12.75 -1.70 13.87
CA PHE A 234 13.00 -3.13 14.03
C PHE A 234 13.22 -3.55 15.49
N GLN A 235 13.66 -2.65 16.37
CA GLN A 235 13.66 -2.88 17.82
C GLN A 235 12.24 -3.01 18.37
N VAL A 236 11.31 -2.15 17.93
CA VAL A 236 9.88 -2.28 18.29
C VAL A 236 9.32 -3.60 17.76
N LEU A 237 9.61 -3.96 16.51
CA LEU A 237 9.14 -5.22 15.93
C LEU A 237 9.77 -6.46 16.57
N GLU A 238 10.96 -6.37 17.14
CA GLU A 238 11.53 -7.47 17.92
C GLU A 238 10.81 -7.64 19.27
N LYS A 239 10.46 -6.53 19.92
CA LYS A 239 9.74 -6.53 21.19
C LYS A 239 8.25 -6.89 21.04
N TYR A 240 7.63 -6.46 19.94
CA TYR A 240 6.21 -6.64 19.63
C TYR A 240 6.05 -7.26 18.21
N PRO A 241 6.36 -8.57 18.05
CA PRO A 241 6.58 -9.19 16.74
C PRO A 241 5.33 -9.51 15.93
N GLU A 242 4.16 -9.52 16.57
CA GLU A 242 2.93 -9.98 15.95
C GLU A 242 1.82 -8.92 15.99
N SER A 243 1.03 -8.89 14.92
CA SER A 243 -0.21 -8.15 14.81
C SER A 243 -1.23 -9.06 14.13
N GLU A 244 -2.41 -9.20 14.75
CA GLU A 244 -3.54 -9.92 14.14
C GLU A 244 -4.26 -9.04 13.10
N PHE A 245 -4.03 -7.73 13.17
CA PHE A 245 -4.68 -6.74 12.32
C PHE A 245 -3.84 -6.42 11.10
N LYS A 246 -4.53 -6.07 10.02
CA LYS A 246 -3.95 -5.72 8.72
C LYS A 246 -4.05 -4.22 8.48
N SER A 247 -3.12 -3.71 7.67
CA SER A 247 -3.04 -2.33 7.21
C SER A 247 -2.35 -2.29 5.84
N LEU A 248 -2.70 -1.32 5.00
CA LEU A 248 -2.19 -1.22 3.63
C LEU A 248 -1.34 0.04 3.40
N GLY A 249 -0.05 -0.13 3.14
CA GLY A 249 0.83 0.95 2.70
C GLY A 249 0.92 0.99 1.17
N ILE A 250 0.88 2.18 0.57
CA ILE A 250 1.02 2.39 -0.89
C ILE A 250 2.20 3.31 -1.21
N PRO A 251 3.46 2.87 -1.00
CA PRO A 251 4.64 3.67 -1.31
C PRO A 251 5.07 3.54 -2.77
N THR A 252 6.06 4.34 -3.19
CA THR A 252 6.70 4.20 -4.50
C THR A 252 8.23 4.13 -4.40
N TRP A 253 8.90 3.58 -5.41
CA TRP A 253 10.34 3.73 -5.55
C TRP A 253 10.76 5.12 -6.09
N LEU A 254 9.82 5.93 -6.60
CA LEU A 254 10.07 7.34 -6.92
C LEU A 254 10.59 8.07 -5.67
N TYR A 255 9.92 7.88 -4.55
CA TYR A 255 10.32 8.39 -3.24
C TYR A 255 11.12 7.37 -2.43
N GLY A 256 11.90 6.47 -3.05
CA GLY A 256 12.58 5.38 -2.34
C GLY A 256 13.65 5.80 -1.30
N HIS A 257 13.91 7.10 -1.16
CA HIS A 257 14.66 7.67 -0.03
C HIS A 257 13.80 7.81 1.24
N GLU A 258 12.48 7.95 1.10
CA GLU A 258 11.51 7.76 2.16
C GLU A 258 11.25 6.25 2.29
N LEU A 259 11.87 5.65 3.31
CA LEU A 259 11.73 4.22 3.56
C LEU A 259 10.28 3.86 3.84
N SER A 260 9.85 2.72 3.30
CA SER A 260 8.54 2.17 3.60
C SER A 260 8.46 1.75 5.07
N THR A 261 7.42 2.15 5.79
CA THR A 261 7.27 1.74 7.18
C THR A 261 7.21 0.20 7.31
N PRO A 262 8.01 -0.41 8.18
CA PRO A 262 7.98 -1.87 8.36
C PRO A 262 6.77 -2.33 9.17
N PHE A 263 5.98 -1.40 9.74
CA PHE A 263 4.74 -1.70 10.46
C PHE A 263 3.55 -1.99 9.50
N ALA A 264 3.66 -1.61 8.22
CA ALA A 264 2.62 -1.95 7.26
C ALA A 264 2.62 -3.47 6.97
N THR A 265 1.55 -4.16 7.36
CA THR A 265 1.42 -5.61 7.13
C THR A 265 1.37 -5.98 5.64
N HIS A 266 0.81 -5.10 4.81
CA HIS A 266 0.67 -5.26 3.37
C HIS A 266 1.12 -3.98 2.67
N ILE A 267 1.94 -4.11 1.64
CA ILE A 267 2.57 -2.99 0.95
C ILE A 267 2.38 -3.14 -0.57
N ALA A 268 1.60 -2.24 -1.16
CA ALA A 268 1.46 -2.07 -2.60
C ALA A 268 2.49 -1.05 -3.09
N LYS A 269 3.76 -1.48 -3.20
CA LYS A 269 4.85 -0.59 -3.64
C LYS A 269 4.86 -0.50 -5.17
N PHE A 270 4.74 0.71 -5.72
CA PHE A 270 4.70 0.96 -7.16
C PHE A 270 5.99 1.60 -7.70
N PHE A 271 6.23 1.50 -9.00
CA PHE A 271 7.18 2.36 -9.70
C PHE A 271 6.53 3.67 -10.11
N GLU A 272 5.33 3.61 -10.68
CA GLU A 272 4.56 4.77 -11.11
C GLU A 272 3.87 5.47 -9.95
N ASN A 273 4.14 6.77 -9.84
CA ASN A 273 3.60 7.57 -8.74
C ASN A 273 2.14 7.98 -8.95
N SER A 274 1.70 8.13 -10.20
CA SER A 274 0.30 8.42 -10.54
C SER A 274 -0.65 7.35 -10.00
N LEU A 275 -0.25 6.08 -10.06
CA LEU A 275 -1.01 4.95 -9.50
C LEU A 275 -1.09 4.97 -7.97
N ARG A 276 -0.10 5.58 -7.31
CA ARG A 276 -0.07 5.76 -5.85
C ARG A 276 -1.00 6.90 -5.43
N GLU A 277 -0.81 8.08 -6.00
CA GLU A 277 -1.46 9.31 -5.52
C GLU A 277 -2.97 9.25 -5.68
N GLU A 278 -3.44 8.98 -6.90
CA GLU A 278 -4.87 8.83 -7.14
C GLU A 278 -5.40 7.53 -6.51
N GLY A 279 -4.63 6.46 -6.61
CA GLY A 279 -5.08 5.12 -6.22
C GLY A 279 -5.19 4.86 -4.71
N LEU A 280 -4.64 5.73 -3.85
CA LEU A 280 -4.85 5.69 -2.41
C LEU A 280 -6.16 6.40 -2.00
N LEU A 281 -6.40 7.59 -2.56
CA LEU A 281 -7.65 8.32 -2.30
C LEU A 281 -8.86 7.56 -2.84
N ALA A 282 -8.75 7.02 -4.06
CA ALA A 282 -9.82 6.24 -4.70
C ALA A 282 -10.29 5.01 -3.91
N ILE A 283 -9.45 4.44 -3.03
CA ILE A 283 -9.82 3.28 -2.22
C ILE A 283 -10.31 3.65 -0.82
N ALA A 284 -10.07 4.88 -0.35
CA ALA A 284 -10.36 5.33 1.00
C ALA A 284 -11.82 5.78 1.16
N LYS A 285 -12.76 4.96 0.69
CA LYS A 285 -14.19 5.33 0.62
C LYS A 285 -14.87 5.46 1.99
N GLY A 286 -14.26 4.95 3.05
CA GLY A 286 -14.75 5.18 4.42
C GLY A 286 -14.42 6.58 4.94
N GLY A 287 -13.52 7.31 4.28
CA GLY A 287 -13.07 8.64 4.70
C GLY A 287 -11.55 8.81 4.67
N VAL A 288 -11.14 10.07 4.53
CA VAL A 288 -9.76 10.50 4.54
C VAL A 288 -9.54 11.49 5.68
N ILE A 289 -8.51 11.21 6.49
CA ILE A 289 -8.13 12.01 7.64
C ILE A 289 -6.83 12.76 7.30
N PHE A 290 -6.86 14.08 7.34
CA PHE A 290 -5.75 14.97 6.98
C PHE A 290 -5.04 15.49 8.24
N SER A 291 -3.90 14.88 8.56
CA SER A 291 -2.94 15.40 9.54
C SER A 291 -2.08 16.51 8.91
N PRO A 292 -1.57 17.48 9.69
CA PRO A 292 -0.62 18.50 9.22
C PRO A 292 0.47 17.95 8.29
N GLY A 293 0.70 18.65 7.18
CA GLY A 293 1.55 18.20 6.08
C GLY A 293 1.88 19.32 5.09
N SER A 294 2.71 19.02 4.09
CA SER A 294 3.19 20.03 3.13
C SER A 294 2.55 19.85 1.74
N ALA A 295 3.30 20.12 0.67
CA ALA A 295 2.83 20.09 -0.71
C ALA A 295 2.08 18.80 -1.10
N GLY A 296 2.58 17.63 -0.70
CA GLY A 296 1.91 16.35 -0.98
C GLY A 296 0.53 16.27 -0.33
N THR A 297 0.42 16.63 0.95
CA THR A 297 -0.87 16.64 1.66
C THR A 297 -1.83 17.68 1.10
N MET A 298 -1.33 18.84 0.67
CA MET A 298 -2.17 19.83 -0.02
C MET A 298 -2.72 19.28 -1.34
N GLN A 299 -1.88 18.61 -2.14
CA GLN A 299 -2.33 17.96 -3.37
C GLN A 299 -3.40 16.91 -3.07
N GLU A 300 -3.20 16.05 -2.06
CA GLU A 300 -4.14 15.02 -1.64
C GLU A 300 -5.51 15.62 -1.23
N ILE A 301 -5.51 16.72 -0.46
CA ILE A 301 -6.74 17.43 -0.06
C ILE A 301 -7.56 17.86 -1.29
N PHE A 302 -6.93 18.53 -2.26
CA PHE A 302 -7.66 19.05 -3.42
C PHE A 302 -8.07 17.94 -4.42
N MET A 303 -7.31 16.84 -4.48
CA MET A 303 -7.70 15.66 -5.25
C MET A 303 -8.95 15.00 -4.66
N ASP A 304 -8.95 14.76 -3.34
CA ASP A 304 -10.09 14.16 -2.63
C ASP A 304 -11.35 15.05 -2.71
N LEU A 305 -11.15 16.36 -2.57
CA LEU A 305 -12.21 17.36 -2.72
C LEU A 305 -12.91 17.27 -4.08
N ALA A 306 -12.13 17.15 -5.16
CA ALA A 306 -12.66 17.00 -6.51
C ALA A 306 -13.38 15.65 -6.67
N GLN A 307 -12.82 14.57 -6.14
CA GLN A 307 -13.45 13.24 -6.17
C GLN A 307 -14.81 13.24 -5.47
N ASN A 308 -14.91 13.85 -4.29
CA ASN A 308 -16.14 13.98 -3.51
C ASN A 308 -17.16 14.89 -4.20
N HIS A 309 -16.73 16.03 -4.75
CA HIS A 309 -17.62 16.93 -5.49
C HIS A 309 -18.35 16.22 -6.64
N TYR A 310 -17.63 15.39 -7.39
CA TYR A 310 -18.17 14.66 -8.53
C TYR A 310 -18.70 13.27 -8.16
N GLU A 311 -18.60 12.86 -6.89
CA GLU A 311 -18.89 11.50 -6.43
C GLU A 311 -18.26 10.44 -7.34
N SER A 312 -17.01 10.67 -7.76
CA SER A 312 -16.34 9.91 -8.84
C SER A 312 -16.27 8.40 -8.58
N TYR A 313 -16.37 8.00 -7.32
CA TYR A 313 -16.33 6.62 -6.86
C TYR A 313 -17.65 6.11 -6.24
N GLY A 314 -18.75 6.81 -6.54
CA GLY A 314 -20.13 6.43 -6.22
C GLY A 314 -20.79 7.23 -5.10
N PHE A 315 -20.00 7.81 -4.20
CA PHE A 315 -20.47 8.67 -3.11
C PHE A 315 -19.31 9.51 -2.58
N ALA A 316 -19.63 10.58 -1.85
CA ALA A 316 -18.64 11.37 -1.16
C ALA A 316 -18.21 10.72 0.16
N SER A 317 -16.90 10.71 0.41
CA SER A 317 -16.29 10.16 1.62
C SER A 317 -16.01 11.29 2.63
N PRO A 318 -16.07 11.03 3.94
CA PRO A 318 -15.74 12.03 4.96
C PRO A 318 -14.33 12.61 4.79
N MET A 319 -14.23 13.94 4.80
CA MET A 319 -12.96 14.68 4.81
C MET A 319 -12.71 15.28 6.19
N ILE A 320 -11.86 14.63 6.97
CA ILE A 320 -11.66 14.97 8.39
C ILE A 320 -10.28 15.60 8.59
N PHE A 321 -10.21 16.83 9.07
CA PHE A 321 -8.95 17.51 9.36
C PHE A 321 -8.56 17.33 10.84
N LEU A 322 -7.30 17.01 11.11
CA LEU A 322 -6.72 16.98 12.46
C LEU A 322 -5.89 18.23 12.74
N CYS A 323 -5.87 18.69 13.99
CA CYS A 323 -5.16 19.89 14.44
C CYS A 323 -5.79 21.17 13.89
N LYS A 324 -6.83 21.65 14.60
CA LYS A 324 -7.67 22.76 14.19
C LYS A 324 -6.87 24.01 13.86
N ARG A 325 -6.01 24.43 14.79
CA ARG A 325 -5.18 25.63 14.65
C ARG A 325 -4.35 25.61 13.37
N TYR A 326 -3.76 24.46 13.03
CA TYR A 326 -2.94 24.33 11.83
C TYR A 326 -3.74 24.64 10.56
N TRP A 327 -4.94 24.08 10.42
CA TRP A 327 -5.75 24.22 9.21
C TRP A 327 -6.65 25.44 9.16
N THR A 328 -6.82 26.17 10.28
CA THR A 328 -7.62 27.40 10.34
C THR A 328 -6.81 28.68 10.45
N GLU A 329 -5.61 28.63 11.03
CA GLU A 329 -4.79 29.81 11.31
C GLU A 329 -3.45 29.79 10.56
N GLU A 330 -2.68 28.70 10.68
CA GLU A 330 -1.32 28.63 10.12
C GLU A 330 -1.33 28.40 8.60
N PHE A 331 -2.15 27.44 8.15
CA PHE A 331 -2.39 27.09 6.76
C PHE A 331 -3.90 27.01 6.54
N PRO A 332 -4.59 28.14 6.30
CA PRO A 332 -6.05 28.28 6.36
C PRO A 332 -6.78 27.65 5.16
N ILE A 333 -6.52 26.38 4.89
CA ILE A 333 -7.22 25.59 3.87
C ILE A 333 -8.66 25.34 4.30
N TYR A 334 -8.89 25.00 5.56
CA TYR A 334 -10.23 24.66 6.04
C TYR A 334 -11.24 25.82 5.87
N PRO A 335 -10.93 27.08 6.25
CA PRO A 335 -11.79 28.23 5.96
C PRO A 335 -12.06 28.46 4.47
N LEU A 336 -11.05 28.23 3.61
CA LEU A 336 -11.22 28.32 2.16
C LEU A 336 -12.23 27.28 1.66
N LEU A 337 -12.06 26.01 2.03
CA LEU A 337 -12.97 24.94 1.62
C LEU A 337 -14.39 25.20 2.12
N LYS A 338 -14.53 25.64 3.37
CA LYS A 338 -15.82 25.99 3.96
C LYS A 338 -16.52 27.10 3.17
N SER A 339 -15.79 28.17 2.82
CA SER A 339 -16.32 29.27 1.99
C SER A 339 -16.75 28.79 0.59
N LEU A 340 -16.02 27.86 -0.02
CA LEU A 340 -16.39 27.30 -1.33
C LEU A 340 -17.65 26.44 -1.25
N ILE A 341 -17.84 25.69 -0.16
CA ILE A 341 -19.07 24.93 0.11
C ILE A 341 -20.25 25.88 0.35
N ASP A 342 -20.09 26.86 1.24
CA ASP A 342 -21.15 27.78 1.64
C ASP A 342 -21.66 28.64 0.45
N ASN A 343 -20.78 28.91 -0.52
CA ASN A 343 -21.14 29.62 -1.76
C ASN A 343 -21.58 28.69 -2.91
N GLY A 344 -21.81 27.41 -2.65
CA GLY A 344 -22.32 26.44 -3.63
C GLY A 344 -21.34 26.06 -4.74
N LYS A 345 -20.05 26.39 -4.62
CA LYS A 345 -19.01 25.97 -5.58
C LYS A 345 -18.60 24.52 -5.39
N LEU A 346 -18.76 23.99 -4.18
CA LEU A 346 -18.50 22.60 -3.84
C LEU A 346 -19.77 21.96 -3.28
N ASN A 347 -20.18 20.84 -3.86
CA ASN A 347 -21.35 20.06 -3.46
C ASN A 347 -20.89 18.72 -2.88
N ASN A 348 -21.78 18.06 -2.14
CA ASN A 348 -21.56 16.71 -1.58
C ASN A 348 -20.33 16.58 -0.67
N ILE A 349 -19.80 17.68 -0.11
CA ILE A 349 -18.61 17.61 0.74
C ILE A 349 -19.01 17.42 2.20
N ASP A 350 -18.66 16.27 2.77
CA ASP A 350 -18.65 16.06 4.21
C ASP A 350 -17.30 16.54 4.78
N LEU A 351 -17.28 17.78 5.27
CA LEU A 351 -16.07 18.45 5.76
C LEU A 351 -16.15 18.66 7.27
N SER A 352 -15.17 18.13 8.01
CA SER A 352 -15.08 18.29 9.46
C SER A 352 -13.63 18.52 9.95
N ILE A 353 -13.50 19.01 11.18
CA ILE A 353 -12.20 19.30 11.80
C ILE A 353 -12.25 19.05 13.30
N TYR A 354 -11.27 18.31 13.82
CA TYR A 354 -11.24 17.88 15.22
C TYR A 354 -9.82 17.94 15.80
N ASP A 355 -9.74 18.12 17.12
CA ASP A 355 -8.49 18.01 17.88
C ASP A 355 -8.43 16.71 18.69
N GLU A 356 -9.57 16.07 18.97
CA GLU A 356 -9.68 14.85 19.79
C GLU A 356 -10.06 13.63 18.94
N ASN A 357 -9.49 12.48 19.26
CA ASN A 357 -9.68 11.24 18.50
C ASN A 357 -11.12 10.72 18.60
N GLU A 358 -11.77 10.90 19.75
CA GLU A 358 -13.12 10.45 20.02
C GLU A 358 -14.15 11.10 19.09
N ASP A 359 -13.95 12.36 18.73
CA ASP A 359 -14.86 13.08 17.84
C ASP A 359 -14.68 12.62 16.38
N VAL A 360 -13.45 12.32 15.97
CA VAL A 360 -13.16 11.72 14.65
C VAL A 360 -13.84 10.35 14.53
N VAL A 361 -13.69 9.51 15.56
CA VAL A 361 -14.30 8.18 15.59
C VAL A 361 -15.82 8.28 15.53
N ARG A 362 -16.43 9.20 16.31
CA ARG A 362 -17.88 9.41 16.32
C ARG A 362 -18.39 9.84 14.95
N HIS A 363 -17.71 10.79 14.30
CA HIS A 363 -18.05 11.27 12.97
C HIS A 363 -18.04 10.13 11.94
N LEU A 364 -16.99 9.30 11.92
CA LEU A 364 -16.89 8.16 11.00
C LEU A 364 -17.98 7.10 11.24
N GLU A 365 -18.34 6.83 12.51
CA GLU A 365 -19.42 5.90 12.84
C GLU A 365 -20.81 6.42 12.46
N GLU A 366 -21.01 7.74 12.46
CA GLU A 366 -22.25 8.38 12.01
C GLU A 366 -22.36 8.37 10.48
N ALA A 367 -21.27 8.70 9.77
CA ALA A 367 -21.21 8.66 8.31
C ALA A 367 -21.46 7.25 7.77
N ASN A 368 -20.93 6.21 8.41
CA ASN A 368 -21.11 4.83 7.97
C ASN A 368 -22.52 4.24 8.18
N LYS A 369 -23.41 4.95 8.88
CA LYS A 369 -24.82 4.55 9.03
C LYS A 369 -25.72 5.07 7.90
N GLN A 370 -25.22 6.00 7.08
CA GLN A 370 -25.92 6.64 5.96
C GLN A 370 -25.55 5.97 4.63
#